data_AF-A0A3D5DUL2-F1
#
_entry.id   AF-A0A3D5DUL2-F1
#
_cell.length_a   1.000
_cell.length_b   1.000
_cell.length_c   1.000
_cell.angle_alpha   90.00
_cell.angle_beta   90.00
_cell.angle_gamma   90.00
#
_symmetry.space_group_name_H-M   'P 1'
#
loop_
_entity.id
_entity.type
_entity.pdbx_description
1 polymer ?
#
loop_
_entity_poly.entity_id
_entity_poly.type
_entity_poly.pdbx_seq_one_letter_code
_entity_poly.pdbx_strand_id
1 'polypeptide(L)'
;MYAFAIMSLLGLGALAVMRIFNRYVSLATELQALALVLLGIGGAWLINLSLFLAWGVPVRWAWVGTTLTGVIIAGTAYFWGVILDFFGGFARKAVDEAEKLEKSEGLRRVA
;
A
#
# COMPACT_ATOMS: atom_id res chain seq x y z
N MET A 1 6.39 -21.26 -3.88
CA MET A 1 5.01 -21.05 -3.37
C MET A 1 5.06 -20.02 -2.25
N TYR A 2 4.02 -19.20 -2.04
CA TYR A 2 3.95 -17.96 -1.22
C TYR A 2 4.38 -16.62 -1.86
N ALA A 3 4.75 -16.63 -3.14
CA ALA A 3 5.13 -15.41 -3.86
C ALA A 3 4.07 -14.30 -3.76
N PHE A 4 2.79 -14.64 -3.94
CA PHE A 4 1.69 -13.68 -3.82
C PHE A 4 1.64 -13.05 -2.42
N ALA A 5 1.64 -13.86 -1.36
CA ALA A 5 1.58 -13.36 0.02
C ALA A 5 2.76 -12.45 0.36
N ILE A 6 3.97 -12.82 -0.08
CA ILE A 6 5.18 -11.99 0.11
C ILE A 6 4.99 -10.63 -0.58
N MET A 7 4.55 -10.61 -1.84
CA MET A 7 4.35 -9.37 -2.58
C MET A 7 3.24 -8.50 -1.97
N SER A 8 2.13 -9.11 -1.53
CA SER A 8 1.03 -8.43 -0.84
C SER A 8 1.49 -7.79 0.47
N LEU A 9 2.27 -8.51 1.29
CA LEU A 9 2.76 -8.02 2.57
C LEU A 9 3.85 -6.96 2.40
N LEU A 10 4.77 -7.14 1.44
CA LEU A 10 5.79 -6.15 1.13
C LEU A 10 5.16 -4.86 0.57
N GLY A 11 4.13 -4.98 -0.28
CA GLY A 11 3.35 -3.83 -0.74
C GLY A 11 2.67 -3.10 0.42
N LEU A 12 2.06 -3.83 1.35
CA LEU A 12 1.43 -3.23 2.52
C LEU A 12 2.46 -2.55 3.44
N GLY A 13 3.61 -3.19 3.65
CA GLY A 13 4.73 -2.61 4.40
C GLY A 13 5.28 -1.34 3.74
N ALA A 14 5.46 -1.35 2.42
CA ALA A 14 5.89 -0.19 1.65
C ALA A 14 4.91 0.98 1.78
N LEU A 15 3.61 0.70 1.69
CA LEU A 15 2.56 1.71 1.92
C LEU A 15 2.60 2.26 3.35
N ALA A 16 2.79 1.40 4.36
CA ALA A 16 2.88 1.82 5.75
C ALA A 16 4.06 2.77 5.98
N VAL A 17 5.24 2.43 5.45
CA VAL A 17 6.44 3.29 5.51
C VAL A 17 6.16 4.62 4.81
N MET A 18 5.53 4.60 3.64
CA MET A 18 5.17 5.82 2.92
C MET A 18 4.19 6.71 3.72
N ARG A 19 3.15 6.12 4.33
CA ARG A 19 2.19 6.88 5.15
C ARG A 19 2.87 7.53 6.36
N ILE A 20 3.81 6.84 6.98
CA ILE A 20 4.64 7.41 8.07
C ILE A 20 5.48 8.56 7.52
N PHE A 21 6.16 8.37 6.39
CA PHE A 21 6.99 9.42 5.79
C PHE A 21 6.18 10.68 5.42
N ASN A 22 5.02 10.50 4.78
CA ASN A 22 4.10 11.59 4.43
C ASN A 22 3.58 12.36 5.64
N ARG A 23 3.55 11.74 6.83
CA ARG A 23 3.18 12.44 8.06
C ARG A 23 4.21 13.50 8.46
N TYR A 24 5.49 13.28 8.14
CA TYR A 24 6.58 14.20 8.46
C TYR A 24 6.94 15.12 7.29
N VAL A 25 6.73 14.67 6.06
CA VAL A 25 7.07 15.42 4.84
C VAL A 25 5.81 15.53 3.97
N SER A 26 5.29 16.76 3.84
CA SER A 26 4.20 17.07 2.92
C SER A 26 4.69 16.96 1.47
N LEU A 27 4.67 15.75 0.91
CA LEU A 27 5.00 15.51 -0.49
C LEU A 27 3.82 15.79 -1.41
N ALA A 28 4.09 16.43 -2.55
CA ALA A 28 3.14 16.52 -3.67
C ALA A 28 2.76 15.11 -4.17
N THR A 29 1.52 14.93 -4.63
CA THR A 29 0.97 13.64 -5.04
C THR A 29 1.84 12.91 -6.08
N GLU A 30 2.45 13.64 -7.02
CA GLU A 30 3.34 13.09 -8.04
C GLU A 30 4.64 12.52 -7.44
N LEU A 31 5.22 13.24 -6.46
CA LEU A 31 6.42 12.79 -5.76
C LEU A 31 6.14 11.57 -4.88
N GLN A 32 4.90 11.40 -4.42
CA GLN A 32 4.53 10.23 -3.63
C GLN A 32 4.59 8.95 -4.45
N ALA A 33 4.08 8.97 -5.68
CA ALA A 33 4.14 7.82 -6.59
C ALA A 33 5.61 7.45 -6.90
N LEU A 34 6.44 8.46 -7.18
CA LEU A 34 7.87 8.26 -7.43
C LEU A 34 8.58 7.69 -6.19
N ALA A 35 8.31 8.23 -5.00
CA ALA A 35 8.87 7.73 -3.76
C ALA A 35 8.45 6.28 -3.49
N LEU A 36 7.20 5.91 -3.78
CA LEU A 36 6.71 4.55 -3.64
C LEU A 36 7.46 3.57 -4.55
N VAL A 37 7.70 3.98 -5.81
CA VAL A 37 8.46 3.19 -6.79
C VAL A 37 9.91 3.04 -6.33
N LEU A 38 10.56 4.12 -5.90
CA LEU A 38 11.91 4.08 -5.37
C LEU A 38 12.00 3.17 -4.14
N LEU A 39 11.00 3.23 -3.26
CA LEU A 39 10.94 2.40 -2.06
C LEU A 39 10.71 0.92 -2.38
N GLY A 40 9.86 0.62 -3.37
CA GLY A 40 9.65 -0.75 -3.85
C GLY A 40 10.91 -1.33 -4.51
N ILE A 41 11.55 -0.58 -5.42
CA ILE A 41 12.81 -0.96 -6.06
C ILE A 41 13.92 -1.11 -5.04
N GLY A 42 14.15 -0.10 -4.20
CA GLY A 42 15.16 -0.12 -3.16
C GLY A 42 14.95 -1.28 -2.18
N GLY A 43 13.70 -1.52 -1.79
CA GLY A 43 13.31 -2.65 -0.96
C GLY A 43 13.66 -3.99 -1.61
N ALA A 44 13.25 -4.22 -2.86
CA ALA A 44 13.56 -5.46 -3.57
C ALA A 44 15.08 -5.70 -3.72
N TRP A 45 15.84 -4.65 -4.00
CA TRP A 45 17.30 -4.72 -4.08
C TRP A 45 17.95 -5.02 -2.72
N LEU A 46 17.47 -4.42 -1.64
CA LEU A 46 18.00 -4.61 -0.29
C LEU A 46 17.94 -6.08 0.17
N ILE A 47 16.88 -6.79 -0.22
CA ILE A 47 16.67 -8.20 0.13
C ILE A 47 16.98 -9.15 -1.03
N ASN A 48 17.55 -8.65 -2.14
CA ASN A 48 17.85 -9.40 -3.36
C ASN A 48 16.67 -10.27 -3.85
N LEU A 49 15.46 -9.68 -3.83
CA LEU A 49 14.22 -10.38 -4.14
C LEU A 49 13.91 -10.28 -5.64
N SER A 50 13.79 -11.45 -6.29
CA SER A 50 13.29 -11.58 -7.65
C SER A 50 12.11 -12.54 -7.70
N LEU A 51 10.93 -11.99 -8.01
CA LEU A 51 9.69 -12.75 -8.19
C LEU A 51 9.80 -13.76 -9.35
N PHE A 52 10.52 -13.37 -10.41
CA PHE A 52 10.72 -14.19 -11.59
C PHE A 52 11.55 -15.44 -11.27
N LEU A 53 12.59 -15.30 -10.45
CA LEU A 53 13.35 -16.46 -9.95
C LEU A 53 12.46 -17.37 -9.10
N ALA A 54 11.62 -16.80 -8.23
CA ALA A 54 10.69 -17.58 -7.40
C ALA A 54 9.62 -18.33 -8.21
N TRP A 55 9.32 -17.88 -9.43
CA TRP A 55 8.40 -18.53 -10.37
C TRP A 55 9.10 -19.41 -11.41
N GLY A 56 10.44 -19.52 -11.37
CA GLY A 56 11.21 -20.27 -12.36
C GLY A 56 11.18 -19.64 -13.76
N VAL A 57 10.82 -18.36 -13.89
CA VAL A 57 10.83 -17.64 -15.16
C VAL A 57 12.24 -17.11 -15.41
N PRO A 58 12.94 -17.58 -16.46
CA PRO A 58 14.28 -17.13 -16.77
C PRO A 58 14.24 -15.68 -17.24
N VAL A 59 15.01 -14.81 -16.58
CA VAL A 59 15.21 -13.42 -16.99
C VAL A 59 16.62 -13.28 -17.54
N ARG A 60 16.77 -12.66 -18.72
CA ARG A 60 18.07 -12.49 -19.38
C ARG A 60 19.12 -11.84 -18.48
N TRP A 61 18.70 -10.86 -17.68
CA TRP A 61 19.56 -10.13 -16.77
C TRP A 61 18.97 -10.19 -15.35
N ALA A 62 19.73 -10.72 -14.39
CA ALA A 62 19.25 -10.91 -13.02
C ALA A 62 18.76 -9.59 -12.38
N TRP A 63 19.48 -8.49 -12.62
CA TRP A 63 19.13 -7.17 -12.09
C TRP A 63 17.78 -6.66 -12.57
N VAL A 64 17.36 -7.01 -13.80
CA VAL A 64 16.05 -6.62 -14.35
C VAL A 64 14.94 -7.31 -13.57
N GLY A 65 15.12 -8.58 -13.21
CA GLY A 65 14.15 -9.33 -12.42
C GLY A 65 13.92 -8.70 -11.05
N THR A 66 14.98 -8.29 -10.37
CA THR A 66 14.91 -7.61 -9.06
C THR A 66 14.24 -6.24 -9.17
N THR A 67 14.65 -5.41 -10.14
CA THR A 67 14.05 -4.08 -10.33
C THR A 67 12.56 -4.16 -10.66
N LEU A 68 12.17 -5.06 -11.57
CA LEU A 68 10.77 -5.23 -11.96
C LEU A 68 9.93 -5.78 -10.79
N THR A 69 10.51 -6.64 -9.96
CA THR A 69 9.88 -7.08 -8.70
C THR A 69 9.59 -5.89 -7.79
N GLY A 70 10.55 -4.98 -7.64
CA GLY A 70 10.35 -3.76 -6.86
C GLY A 70 9.24 -2.85 -7.41
N VAL A 71 9.10 -2.74 -8.73
CA VAL A 71 7.97 -2.04 -9.35
C VAL A 71 6.64 -2.71 -9.02
N ILE A 72 6.59 -4.05 -9.01
CA ILE A 72 5.39 -4.80 -8.63
C ILE A 72 5.05 -4.57 -7.14
N ILE A 73 6.05 -4.52 -6.25
CA ILE A 73 5.85 -4.16 -4.83
C ILE A 73 5.21 -2.77 -4.73
N ALA A 74 5.74 -1.78 -5.46
CA ALA A 74 5.19 -0.44 -5.47
C ALA A 74 3.75 -0.41 -6.01
N GLY A 75 3.46 -1.12 -7.10
CA GLY A 75 2.08 -1.25 -7.61
C GLY A 75 1.14 -1.90 -6.59
N THR A 76 1.62 -2.90 -5.86
CA THR A 76 0.85 -3.58 -4.81
C THR A 76 0.59 -2.66 -3.61
N ALA A 77 1.57 -1.82 -3.26
CA ALA A 77 1.41 -0.79 -2.23
C ALA A 77 0.37 0.26 -2.62
N TYR A 78 0.37 0.72 -3.88
CA TYR A 78 -0.67 1.60 -4.41
C TYR A 78 -2.06 0.95 -4.34
N PHE A 79 -2.16 -0.32 -4.76
CA PHE A 79 -3.40 -1.09 -4.69
C PHE A 79 -3.95 -1.19 -3.26
N TRP A 80 -3.09 -1.43 -2.26
CA TRP A 80 -3.49 -1.41 -0.86
C TRP A 80 -4.01 -0.05 -0.41
N GLY A 81 -3.43 1.06 -0.92
CA GLY A 81 -3.92 2.40 -0.64
C GLY A 81 -5.39 2.54 -0.99
N VAL A 82 -5.76 2.14 -2.21
CA VAL A 82 -7.15 2.18 -2.70
C VAL A 82 -8.07 1.32 -1.84
N ILE A 83 -7.66 0.10 -1.49
CA ILE A 83 -8.47 -0.79 -0.65
C ILE A 83 -8.72 -0.17 0.73
N LEU A 84 -7.67 0.31 1.40
CA LEU A 84 -7.79 0.86 2.74
C LEU A 84 -8.61 2.16 2.75
N ASP A 85 -8.48 2.98 1.71
CA ASP A 85 -9.24 4.22 1.58
C ASP A 85 -10.72 3.95 1.30
N PHE A 86 -11.03 2.88 0.54
CA PHE A 86 -12.40 2.40 0.36
C PHE A 86 -13.03 2.01 1.71
N PHE A 87 -12.40 1.12 2.47
CA PHE A 87 -12.92 0.71 3.79
C PHE A 87 -13.00 1.86 4.79
N GLY A 88 -12.00 2.76 4.79
CA GLY A 88 -12.03 3.98 5.60
C GLY A 88 -13.15 4.94 5.20
N GLY A 89 -13.54 4.96 3.92
CA GLY A 89 -14.72 5.67 3.43
C GLY A 89 -16.02 5.11 4.00
N PHE A 90 -16.21 3.77 3.97
CA PHE A 90 -17.39 3.13 4.56
C PHE A 90 -17.51 3.37 6.06
N ALA A 91 -16.40 3.24 6.80
CA ALA A 91 -16.39 3.47 8.23
C ALA A 91 -16.81 4.91 8.58
N ARG A 92 -16.28 5.91 7.88
CA ARG A 92 -16.67 7.31 8.07
C ARG A 92 -18.14 7.53 7.75
N LYS A 93 -18.63 6.99 6.64
CA LYS A 93 -20.05 7.09 6.26
C LYS A 93 -20.97 6.52 7.34
N ALA A 94 -20.65 5.35 7.90
CA ALA A 94 -21.45 4.74 8.96
C ALA A 94 -21.47 5.60 10.24
N VAL A 95 -20.34 6.21 10.60
CA VAL A 95 -20.26 7.15 11.74
C VAL A 95 -21.09 8.41 11.48
N ASP A 96 -21.01 8.97 10.27
CA ASP A 96 -21.77 10.16 9.89
C ASP A 96 -23.29 9.91 9.87
N GLU A 97 -23.72 8.72 9.44
CA GLU A 97 -25.14 8.32 9.47
C GLU A 97 -25.65 8.15 10.91
N ALA A 98 -24.84 7.56 11.80
CA ALA A 98 -25.18 7.46 13.21
C ALA A 98 -25.31 8.84 13.86
N GLU A 99 -24.37 9.75 13.61
CA GLU A 99 -24.42 11.13 14.14
C GLU A 99 -25.65 11.90 13.63
N LYS A 100 -26.02 11.71 12.35
CA LYS A 100 -27.23 12.32 11.79
C LYS A 100 -28.51 11.81 12.46
N LEU A 101 -28.60 10.49 12.70
CA LEU A 101 -29.74 9.87 13.38
C LEU A 101 -29.85 10.32 14.84
N GLU A 102 -28.73 10.41 15.56
CA GLU A 102 -28.68 10.94 16.93
C GLU A 102 -29.22 12.38 16.98
N LYS A 103 -28.82 13.20 16.00
CA LYS A 103 -29.24 14.61 15.92
C LYS A 103 -30.70 14.79 15.47
N SER A 104 -31.22 13.93 14.59
CA SER A 104 -32.61 14.01 14.10
C SER A 104 -33.61 13.47 15.11
N GLU A 105 -33.28 12.38 15.80
CA GLU A 105 -34.17 11.67 16.73
C GLU A 105 -33.98 12.12 18.20
N GLY A 106 -33.05 13.03 18.47
CA GLY A 106 -32.76 13.51 19.83
C GLY A 106 -32.21 12.41 20.76
N LEU A 107 -31.62 11.36 20.18
CA LEU A 107 -31.10 10.21 20.91
C LEU A 107 -29.74 10.55 21.52
N ARG A 108 -29.60 10.28 22.83
CA ARG A 108 -28.34 10.50 23.55
C ARG A 108 -27.53 9.21 23.52
N ARG A 109 -26.25 9.26 23.09
CA ARG A 109 -25.35 8.10 23.11
C ARG A 109 -25.35 7.45 24.49
N VAL A 110 -25.72 6.18 24.54
CA VAL A 110 -25.46 5.31 25.68
C VAL A 110 -24.06 4.74 25.45
N ALA A 111 -23.07 5.41 26.03
CA ALA A 111 -21.71 4.90 26.10
C ALA A 111 -21.61 3.81 27.18
#